data_AF-A0A7M7SVP0-F1
#
_entry.id   AF-A0A7M7SVP0-F1
#
_cell.length_a   1.000
_cell.length_b   1.000
_cell.length_c   1.000
_cell.angle_alpha   90.00
_cell.angle_beta   90.00
_cell.angle_gamma   90.00
#
_symmetry.space_group_name_H-M   'P 1'
#
loop_
_entity.id
_entity.type
_entity.pdbx_description
1 polymer ?
#
loop_
_entity_poly.entity_id
_entity_poly.type
_entity_poly.pdbx_seq_one_letter_code
_entity_poly.pdbx_strand_id
1 'polypeptide(L)'
;MTCYVKETVIGRPAVVPFDKLTSGARICKPFELDFIDQPDIVAVSLKIGQNERLEDELLFPLDFSTPHRRKRTSPQDPGRQEDFGGQLKEVAKRVVKYEDIDDLGKELGFDPEDIQRYVNTNMKTSEVSYMGTLSMLRKWREKQTKATECEALKRALREAGQIRLADELFGTS
;
A
#
# COMPACT_ATOMS: atom_id res chain seq x y z
N MET A 1 -18.89 1.61 23.84
CA MET A 1 -18.24 1.78 22.53
C MET A 1 -19.22 1.31 21.46
N THR A 2 -19.47 2.13 20.45
CA THR A 2 -20.41 1.80 19.37
C THR A 2 -19.77 2.20 18.04
N CYS A 3 -19.87 1.35 17.03
CA CYS A 3 -19.32 1.62 15.70
C CYS A 3 -20.42 2.09 14.74
N TYR A 4 -20.06 2.97 13.82
CA TYR A 4 -20.96 3.53 12.83
C TYR A 4 -20.32 3.54 11.45
N VAL A 5 -21.16 3.40 10.43
CA VAL A 5 -20.84 3.74 9.04
C VAL A 5 -21.94 4.64 8.52
N LYS A 6 -21.55 5.83 8.02
CA LYS A 6 -22.50 6.84 7.54
C LYS A 6 -23.67 7.02 8.52
N GLU A 7 -23.35 7.13 9.82
CA GLU A 7 -24.29 7.31 10.93
C GLU A 7 -25.20 6.11 11.27
N THR A 8 -25.09 4.99 10.54
CA THR A 8 -25.77 3.73 10.87
C THR A 8 -24.93 2.90 11.84
N VAL A 9 -25.52 2.39 12.93
CA VAL A 9 -24.83 1.51 13.87
C VAL A 9 -24.46 0.20 13.19
N ILE A 10 -23.18 -0.18 13.27
CA ILE A 10 -22.68 -1.48 12.80
C ILE A 10 -22.25 -2.32 13.99
N GLY A 11 -22.88 -3.50 14.13
CA GLY A 11 -22.61 -4.43 15.21
C GLY A 11 -23.23 -4.04 16.55
N ARG A 12 -22.96 -4.84 17.58
CA ARG A 12 -23.49 -4.60 18.93
C ARG A 12 -22.57 -3.67 19.72
N PRO A 13 -23.12 -2.75 20.55
CA PRO A 13 -22.30 -1.92 21.43
C PRO A 13 -21.47 -2.77 22.39
N ALA A 14 -20.17 -2.47 22.48
CA ALA A 14 -19.27 -3.08 23.44
C ALA A 14 -19.22 -2.23 24.72
N VAL A 15 -19.53 -2.86 25.85
CA VAL A 15 -19.49 -2.23 27.18
C VAL A 15 -18.37 -2.85 28.01
N VAL A 16 -17.55 -2.00 28.63
CA VAL A 16 -16.47 -2.41 29.55
C VAL A 16 -16.86 -1.96 30.96
N PRO A 17 -16.98 -2.88 31.94
CA PRO A 17 -17.26 -2.50 33.33
C PRO A 17 -16.16 -1.62 33.93
N PHE A 18 -16.57 -0.66 34.77
CA PHE A 18 -15.66 0.31 35.39
C PHE A 18 -14.54 -0.37 36.21
N ASP A 19 -14.88 -1.38 37.01
CA ASP A 19 -13.89 -2.10 37.83
C ASP A 19 -12.78 -2.76 37.01
N LYS A 20 -13.07 -3.13 35.75
CA LYS A 20 -12.04 -3.64 34.85
C LYS A 20 -11.13 -2.52 34.36
N LEU A 21 -11.67 -1.34 34.06
CA LEU A 21 -10.88 -0.19 33.62
C LEU A 21 -9.90 0.29 34.71
N THR A 22 -10.32 0.24 35.98
CA THR A 22 -9.51 0.71 37.12
C THR A 22 -8.51 -0.33 37.62
N SER A 23 -8.62 -1.59 37.21
CA SER A 23 -7.73 -2.67 37.64
C SER A 23 -6.27 -2.55 37.15
N GLY A 24 -5.98 -1.63 36.22
CA GLY A 24 -4.66 -1.49 35.59
C GLY A 24 -4.32 -2.61 34.59
N ALA A 25 -5.16 -3.64 34.48
CA ALA A 25 -4.98 -4.70 33.50
C ALA A 25 -5.32 -4.21 32.08
N ARG A 26 -4.53 -4.64 31.09
CA ARG A 26 -4.84 -4.39 29.67
C ARG A 26 -6.14 -5.11 29.30
N ILE A 27 -7.12 -4.35 28.80
CA ILE A 27 -8.41 -4.89 28.34
C ILE A 27 -8.38 -5.02 26.82
N CYS A 28 -8.52 -6.25 26.34
CA CYS A 28 -8.79 -6.54 24.93
C CYS A 28 -10.17 -7.18 24.84
N LYS A 29 -11.17 -6.45 24.30
CA LYS A 29 -12.49 -6.99 24.00
C LYS A 29 -12.72 -6.97 22.49
N PRO A 30 -12.82 -8.13 21.82
CA PRO A 30 -13.30 -8.18 20.46
C PRO A 30 -14.80 -7.86 20.42
N PHE A 31 -15.27 -7.29 19.32
CA PHE A 31 -16.69 -7.15 19.02
C PHE A 31 -16.89 -7.36 17.52
N GLU A 32 -18.02 -7.95 17.16
CA GLU A 32 -18.35 -8.29 15.77
C GLU A 32 -19.02 -7.11 15.08
N LEU A 33 -18.60 -6.88 13.84
CA LEU A 33 -19.11 -5.83 12.96
C LEU A 33 -19.71 -6.47 11.71
N ASP A 34 -20.85 -5.95 11.28
CA ASP A 34 -21.58 -6.44 10.12
C ASP A 34 -21.37 -5.52 8.91
N PHE A 35 -20.67 -6.03 7.91
CA PHE A 35 -20.36 -5.30 6.68
C PHE A 35 -21.06 -5.87 5.45
N ILE A 36 -22.09 -6.73 5.62
CA ILE A 36 -22.74 -7.46 4.52
C ILE A 36 -23.23 -6.52 3.41
N ASP A 37 -23.73 -5.33 3.76
CA ASP A 37 -24.26 -4.33 2.81
C ASP A 37 -23.37 -3.09 2.67
N GLN A 38 -22.08 -3.18 3.02
CA GLN A 38 -21.14 -2.06 2.94
C GLN A 38 -20.18 -2.21 1.75
N PRO A 39 -19.70 -1.09 1.18
CA PRO A 39 -18.67 -1.13 0.13
C PRO A 39 -17.36 -1.75 0.64
N ASP A 40 -16.54 -2.26 -0.29
CA ASP A 40 -15.25 -2.88 0.02
C ASP A 40 -14.33 -1.97 0.84
N ILE A 41 -14.41 -0.66 0.63
CA ILE A 41 -13.73 0.35 1.45
C ILE A 41 -14.79 1.15 2.21
N VAL A 42 -14.70 1.13 3.53
CA VAL A 42 -15.67 1.76 4.42
C VAL A 42 -14.99 2.56 5.52
N ALA A 43 -15.37 3.83 5.67
CA ALA A 43 -14.96 4.63 6.82
C ALA A 43 -15.84 4.28 8.03
N VAL A 44 -15.22 3.86 9.12
CA VAL A 44 -15.88 3.49 10.37
C VAL A 44 -15.60 4.54 11.42
N SER A 45 -16.65 5.04 12.06
CA SER A 45 -16.56 5.87 13.27
C SER A 45 -16.75 5.00 14.50
N LEU A 46 -15.73 4.91 15.37
CA LEU A 46 -15.83 4.32 16.70
C LEU A 46 -16.10 5.42 17.71
N LYS A 47 -17.31 5.43 18.26
CA LYS A 47 -17.72 6.35 19.32
C LYS A 47 -17.50 5.71 20.69
N ILE A 48 -16.73 6.40 21.52
CA ILE A 48 -16.40 6.01 22.90
C ILE A 48 -17.09 7.00 23.83
N GLY A 49 -17.77 6.48 24.84
CA GLY A 49 -18.56 7.31 25.75
C GLY A 49 -18.82 6.62 27.08
N GLN A 50 -19.15 7.43 28.08
CA GLN A 50 -19.54 7.02 29.43
C GLN A 50 -20.90 7.61 29.76
N ASN A 51 -21.80 6.81 30.34
CA ASN A 51 -23.14 7.27 30.78
C ASN A 51 -23.87 8.11 29.72
N GLU A 52 -23.93 7.60 28.48
CA GLU A 52 -24.58 8.25 27.33
C GLU A 52 -23.91 9.54 26.82
N ARG A 53 -22.81 9.97 27.44
CA ARG A 53 -21.98 11.08 26.96
C ARG A 53 -20.90 10.58 26.02
N LEU A 54 -20.81 11.19 24.83
CA LEU A 54 -19.71 10.98 23.90
C LEU A 54 -18.45 11.63 24.48
N GLU A 55 -17.40 10.85 24.66
CA GLU A 55 -16.10 11.30 25.16
C GLU A 55 -15.07 11.38 24.03
N ASP A 56 -15.16 10.46 23.05
CA ASP A 56 -14.22 10.42 21.92
C ASP A 56 -14.87 9.80 20.67
N GLU A 57 -14.38 10.21 19.50
CA GLU A 57 -14.78 9.65 18.20
C GLU A 57 -13.53 9.41 17.34
N LEU A 58 -13.27 8.13 17.06
CA LEU A 58 -12.15 7.70 16.25
C LEU A 58 -12.66 7.29 14.87
N LEU A 59 -12.20 7.99 13.83
CA LEU A 59 -12.50 7.66 12.44
C LEU A 59 -11.35 6.85 11.84
N PHE A 60 -11.63 5.67 11.31
CA PHE A 60 -10.64 4.87 10.60
C PHE A 60 -11.23 4.17 9.36
N PRO A 61 -10.46 4.08 8.27
CA PRO A 61 -10.86 3.31 7.10
C PRO A 61 -10.66 1.82 7.33
N LEU A 62 -11.61 1.01 6.92
CA LEU A 62 -11.47 -0.43 6.73
C LEU A 62 -11.53 -0.75 5.25
N ASP A 63 -10.57 -1.54 4.77
CA ASP A 63 -10.48 -2.01 3.40
C ASP A 63 -10.54 -3.54 3.38
N PHE A 64 -11.67 -4.06 2.90
CA PHE A 64 -11.94 -5.48 2.71
C PHE A 64 -11.67 -5.94 1.27
N SER A 65 -11.10 -5.06 0.42
CA SER A 65 -10.70 -5.38 -0.94
C SER A 65 -9.62 -6.47 -0.92
N THR A 66 -10.02 -7.74 -1.05
CA THR A 66 -9.07 -8.83 -1.22
C THR A 66 -8.28 -8.63 -2.53
N PRO A 67 -6.97 -8.96 -2.57
CA PRO A 67 -6.08 -8.62 -3.69
C PRO A 67 -6.29 -9.48 -4.96
N HIS A 68 -7.43 -10.16 -5.12
CA HIS A 68 -7.62 -11.18 -6.17
C HIS A 68 -8.86 -11.07 -7.04
N ARG A 69 -9.50 -9.90 -7.13
CA ARG A 69 -10.52 -9.67 -8.17
C ARG A 69 -10.07 -8.61 -9.18
N ARG A 70 -9.15 -9.00 -10.06
CA ARG A 70 -8.93 -8.27 -11.32
C ARG A 70 -10.23 -8.26 -12.12
N LYS A 71 -10.80 -7.08 -12.35
CA LYS A 71 -11.21 -6.61 -13.69
C LYS A 71 -11.65 -5.14 -13.62
N ARG A 72 -10.91 -4.31 -14.39
CA ARG A 72 -11.30 -3.13 -15.20
C ARG A 72 -12.60 -2.43 -14.76
N THR A 73 -12.63 -1.13 -14.47
CA THR A 73 -12.28 -0.01 -15.35
C THR A 73 -12.33 1.30 -14.51
N SER A 74 -11.53 2.31 -14.88
CA SER A 74 -11.26 3.65 -14.28
C SER A 74 -12.49 4.47 -13.78
N PRO A 75 -12.38 5.67 -13.14
CA PRO A 75 -11.19 6.50 -12.87
C PRO A 75 -11.12 7.24 -11.48
N GLN A 76 -9.93 7.78 -11.18
CA GLN A 76 -9.58 8.85 -10.22
C GLN A 76 -9.35 8.54 -8.73
N ASP A 77 -8.21 9.06 -8.28
CA ASP A 77 -7.49 9.01 -7.01
C ASP A 77 -8.16 9.89 -5.93
N PRO A 78 -8.17 9.50 -4.62
CA PRO A 78 -7.12 9.98 -3.71
C PRO A 78 -6.75 8.92 -2.65
N GLY A 79 -5.70 8.15 -2.92
CA GLY A 79 -5.06 7.20 -2.01
C GLY A 79 -3.64 6.82 -2.46
N ARG A 80 -3.00 7.65 -3.29
CA ARG A 80 -1.80 7.32 -4.09
C ARG A 80 -0.47 7.11 -3.36
N GLN A 81 -0.44 6.94 -2.04
CA GLN A 81 0.84 6.70 -1.35
C GLN A 81 1.17 5.22 -1.17
N GLU A 82 0.15 4.35 -1.03
CA GLU A 82 0.33 2.90 -0.88
C GLU A 82 0.42 2.17 -2.23
N ASP A 83 -0.27 2.64 -3.26
CA ASP A 83 -0.27 2.01 -4.60
C ASP A 83 1.11 2.08 -5.29
N PHE A 84 1.73 3.26 -5.32
CA PHE A 84 3.00 3.42 -6.04
C PHE A 84 4.13 2.58 -5.41
N GLY A 85 4.14 2.41 -4.09
CA GLY A 85 5.07 1.51 -3.41
C GLY A 85 4.86 0.04 -3.81
N GLY A 86 3.60 -0.37 -4.03
CA GLY A 86 3.24 -1.66 -4.60
C GLY A 86 3.70 -1.81 -6.04
N GLN A 87 3.54 -0.78 -6.88
CA GLN A 87 4.02 -0.76 -8.26
C GLN A 87 5.54 -0.89 -8.34
N LEU A 88 6.31 -0.19 -7.49
CA LEU A 88 7.78 -0.37 -7.42
C LEU A 88 8.16 -1.82 -7.08
N LYS A 89 7.43 -2.44 -6.15
CA LYS A 89 7.64 -3.84 -5.77
C LYS A 89 7.35 -4.79 -6.92
N GLU A 90 6.28 -4.55 -7.69
CA GLU A 90 5.95 -5.36 -8.86
C GLU A 90 6.96 -5.19 -9.99
N VAL A 91 7.47 -3.98 -10.23
CA VAL A 91 8.59 -3.77 -11.16
C VAL A 91 9.80 -4.58 -10.70
N ALA A 92 10.21 -4.46 -9.45
CA ALA A 92 11.39 -5.16 -8.92
C ALA A 92 11.30 -6.68 -9.07
N LYS A 93 10.12 -7.27 -8.85
CA LYS A 93 9.90 -8.72 -9.00
C LYS A 93 9.95 -9.20 -10.45
N ARG A 94 9.69 -8.33 -11.43
CA ARG A 94 9.59 -8.71 -12.85
C ARG A 94 10.88 -8.38 -13.62
N VAL A 95 11.58 -7.33 -13.21
CA VAL A 95 12.89 -6.92 -13.75
C VAL A 95 13.99 -7.66 -12.95
N VAL A 96 14.21 -8.93 -13.33
CA VAL A 96 15.09 -9.84 -12.58
C VAL A 96 16.40 -10.15 -13.29
N LYS A 97 16.48 -9.97 -14.61
CA LYS A 97 17.70 -10.24 -15.36
C LYS A 97 18.69 -9.10 -15.16
N TYR A 98 19.98 -9.44 -15.17
CA TYR A 98 21.07 -8.47 -15.06
C TYR A 98 20.90 -7.31 -16.05
N GLU A 99 20.78 -7.64 -17.34
CA GLU A 99 20.66 -6.67 -18.44
C GLU A 99 19.45 -5.75 -18.26
N ASP A 100 18.29 -6.32 -17.90
CA ASP A 100 17.06 -5.55 -17.66
C ASP A 100 17.21 -4.59 -16.46
N ILE A 101 17.92 -4.99 -15.40
CA ILE A 101 18.19 -4.15 -14.22
C ILE A 101 19.21 -3.06 -14.56
N ASP A 102 20.23 -3.41 -15.35
CA ASP A 102 21.27 -2.50 -15.80
C ASP A 102 20.71 -1.36 -16.64
N ASP A 103 19.92 -1.69 -17.67
CA ASP A 103 19.30 -0.70 -18.54
C ASP A 103 18.28 0.16 -17.80
N LEU A 104 17.46 -0.45 -16.92
CA LEU A 104 16.56 0.33 -16.06
C LEU A 104 17.33 1.26 -15.12
N GLY A 105 18.44 0.81 -14.53
CA GLY A 105 19.27 1.63 -13.66
C GLY A 105 19.83 2.87 -14.35
N LYS A 106 20.30 2.73 -15.60
CA LYS A 106 20.79 3.84 -16.42
C LYS A 106 19.70 4.86 -16.70
N GLU A 107 18.51 4.40 -17.09
CA GLU A 107 17.36 5.28 -17.38
C GLU A 107 16.83 6.00 -16.13
N LEU A 108 17.05 5.42 -14.95
CA LEU A 108 16.76 6.06 -13.66
C LEU A 108 17.88 7.03 -13.22
N GLY A 109 18.98 7.12 -13.98
CA GLY A 109 20.11 8.01 -13.73
C GLY A 109 21.07 7.55 -12.63
N PHE A 110 21.24 6.24 -12.46
CA PHE A 110 22.27 5.68 -11.60
C PHE A 110 23.56 5.40 -12.39
N ASP A 111 24.69 5.55 -11.71
CA ASP A 111 25.98 5.16 -12.25
C ASP A 111 26.15 3.62 -12.25
N PRO A 112 26.92 3.05 -13.19
CA PRO A 112 27.11 1.60 -13.30
C PRO A 112 27.56 0.91 -12.00
N GLU A 113 28.40 1.56 -11.20
CA GLU A 113 28.87 1.02 -9.92
C GLU A 113 27.75 0.89 -8.88
N ASP A 114 26.85 1.87 -8.85
CA ASP A 114 25.67 1.86 -7.98
C ASP A 114 24.71 0.75 -8.43
N ILE A 115 24.48 0.61 -9.74
CA ILE A 115 23.62 -0.43 -10.30
C ILE A 115 24.16 -1.82 -9.99
N GLN A 116 25.48 -2.03 -10.17
CA GLN A 116 26.13 -3.30 -9.86
C GLN A 116 25.97 -3.69 -8.39
N ARG A 117 25.97 -2.72 -7.44
CA ARG A 117 25.69 -3.01 -6.02
C ARG A 117 24.28 -3.55 -5.81
N TYR A 118 23.28 -2.98 -6.50
CA TYR A 118 21.90 -3.46 -6.41
C TYR A 118 21.74 -4.85 -7.00
N VAL A 119 22.33 -5.10 -8.17
CA VAL A 119 22.37 -6.42 -8.79
C VAL A 119 23.04 -7.44 -7.87
N ASN A 120 24.21 -7.14 -7.32
CA ASN A 120 24.92 -8.06 -6.43
C ASN A 120 24.10 -8.41 -5.19
N THR A 121 23.25 -7.49 -4.72
CA THR A 121 22.31 -7.75 -3.62
C THR A 121 21.25 -8.78 -4.01
N ASN A 122 20.78 -8.76 -5.26
CA ASN A 122 19.83 -9.74 -5.79
C ASN A 122 20.43 -11.15 -5.95
N MET A 123 21.74 -11.20 -6.28
CA MET A 123 22.46 -12.45 -6.58
C MET A 123 23.24 -13.02 -5.39
N LYS A 124 23.13 -12.40 -4.21
CA LYS A 124 23.93 -12.77 -3.02
C LYS A 124 23.59 -14.17 -2.48
N THR A 125 22.38 -14.66 -2.75
CA THR A 125 21.87 -15.96 -2.31
C THR A 125 21.61 -16.87 -3.50
N SER A 126 21.55 -18.18 -3.28
CA SER A 126 21.15 -19.16 -4.30
C SER A 126 19.74 -18.93 -4.85
N GLU A 127 18.90 -18.23 -4.08
CA GLU A 127 17.61 -17.71 -4.54
C GLU A 127 17.78 -16.30 -5.12
N VAL A 128 17.26 -16.09 -6.33
CA VAL A 128 17.20 -14.77 -6.97
C VAL A 128 16.28 -13.87 -6.14
N SER A 129 16.86 -12.88 -5.48
CA SER A 129 16.14 -11.86 -4.72
C SER A 129 15.83 -10.66 -5.61
N TYR A 130 14.77 -9.91 -5.30
CA TYR A 130 14.44 -8.64 -5.96
C TYR A 130 14.73 -7.42 -5.06
N MET A 131 15.27 -7.65 -3.86
CA MET A 131 15.40 -6.61 -2.83
C MET A 131 16.39 -5.51 -3.22
N GLY A 132 17.43 -5.83 -4.00
CA GLY A 132 18.35 -4.86 -4.58
C GLY A 132 17.66 -3.95 -5.60
N THR A 133 16.92 -4.53 -6.55
CA THR A 133 16.13 -3.75 -7.53
C THR A 133 15.10 -2.86 -6.83
N LEU A 134 14.41 -3.38 -5.81
CA LEU A 134 13.46 -2.59 -5.02
C LEU A 134 14.13 -1.43 -4.28
N SER A 135 15.35 -1.64 -3.76
CA SER A 135 16.12 -0.60 -3.07
C SER A 135 16.54 0.51 -4.04
N MET A 136 16.96 0.14 -5.25
CA MET A 136 17.28 1.09 -6.33
C MET A 136 16.07 1.97 -6.68
N LEU A 137 14.91 1.35 -6.90
CA LEU A 137 13.66 2.05 -7.21
C LEU A 137 13.21 3.00 -6.09
N ARG A 138 13.39 2.60 -4.83
CA ARG A 138 13.07 3.46 -3.67
C ARG A 138 14.02 4.66 -3.59
N LYS A 139 15.33 4.45 -3.77
CA LYS A 139 16.32 5.54 -3.80
C LYS A 139 16.04 6.52 -4.95
N TRP A 140 15.60 6.01 -6.10
CA TRP A 140 15.18 6.86 -7.21
C TRP A 140 13.93 7.68 -6.86
N ARG A 141 12.92 7.05 -6.24
CA ARG A 141 11.66 7.69 -5.84
C ARG A 141 11.89 8.89 -4.91
N GLU A 142 12.90 8.85 -4.05
CA GLU A 142 13.26 9.96 -3.15
C GLU A 142 13.59 11.26 -3.90
N LYS A 143 13.98 11.18 -5.18
CA LYS A 143 14.25 12.33 -6.04
C LYS A 143 13.02 12.82 -6.82
N GLN A 144 11.87 12.14 -6.69
CA GLN A 144 10.66 12.43 -7.44
C GLN A 144 9.61 13.15 -6.59
N THR A 145 8.73 13.89 -7.27
CA THR A 145 7.50 14.37 -6.64
C THR A 145 6.37 13.37 -6.85
N LYS A 146 5.36 13.36 -5.96
CA LYS A 146 4.16 12.52 -6.13
C LYS A 146 3.45 12.74 -7.48
N ALA A 147 3.56 13.95 -8.04
CA ALA A 147 2.96 14.30 -9.33
C ALA A 147 3.72 13.70 -10.52
N THR A 148 5.04 13.48 -10.38
CA THR A 148 5.91 13.07 -11.49
C THR A 148 6.34 11.61 -11.43
N GLU A 149 6.28 10.97 -10.26
CA GLU A 149 6.82 9.63 -10.04
C GLU A 149 6.25 8.56 -10.99
N CYS A 150 4.95 8.65 -11.31
CA CYS A 150 4.29 7.69 -12.20
C CYS A 150 4.80 7.78 -13.64
N GLU A 151 4.71 8.96 -14.25
CA GLU A 151 5.12 9.17 -15.64
C GLU A 151 6.64 9.01 -15.82
N ALA A 152 7.42 9.43 -14.83
CA ALA A 152 8.88 9.27 -14.88
C ALA A 152 9.29 7.80 -14.85
N LEU A 153 8.66 6.96 -14.01
CA LEU A 153 8.94 5.53 -13.97
C LEU A 153 8.47 4.82 -15.25
N LYS A 154 7.28 5.17 -15.72
CA LYS A 154 6.73 4.63 -16.98
C LYS A 154 7.67 4.90 -18.15
N ARG A 155 8.20 6.12 -18.25
CA ARG A 155 9.17 6.50 -19.28
C ARG A 155 10.46 5.69 -19.14
N ALA A 156 11.06 5.65 -17.95
CA ALA A 156 12.30 4.90 -17.72
C ALA A 156 12.16 3.41 -18.08
N LEU A 157 11.02 2.78 -17.77
CA LEU A 157 10.75 1.41 -18.17
C LEU A 157 10.66 1.23 -19.69
N ARG A 158 10.05 2.18 -20.40
CA ARG A 158 9.96 2.12 -21.87
C ARG A 158 11.31 2.29 -22.54
N GLU A 159 12.11 3.26 -22.09
CA GLU A 159 13.47 3.48 -22.60
C GLU A 159 14.38 2.28 -22.30
N ALA A 160 14.20 1.63 -21.15
CA ALA A 160 14.89 0.38 -20.79
C ALA A 160 14.31 -0.88 -21.48
N GLY A 161 13.48 -0.73 -22.52
CA GLY A 161 12.90 -1.84 -23.29
C GLY A 161 11.78 -2.63 -22.60
N GLN A 162 11.41 -2.27 -21.38
CA GLN A 162 10.33 -2.90 -20.58
C GLN A 162 8.93 -2.37 -20.95
N ILE A 163 8.66 -2.22 -22.25
CA ILE A 163 7.44 -1.57 -22.79
C ILE A 163 6.17 -2.27 -22.30
N ARG A 164 6.12 -3.60 -22.39
CA ARG A 164 4.96 -4.40 -21.95
C ARG A 164 4.69 -4.23 -20.47
N LEU A 165 5.74 -4.17 -19.65
CA LEU A 165 5.63 -3.98 -18.21
C LEU A 165 5.11 -2.58 -17.88
N ALA A 166 5.61 -1.56 -18.59
CA ALA A 166 5.13 -0.18 -18.45
C ALA A 166 3.63 -0.08 -18.78
N ASP A 167 3.20 -0.71 -19.87
CA ASP A 167 1.80 -0.68 -20.30
C ASP A 167 0.87 -1.43 -19.34
N GLU A 168 1.31 -2.57 -18.82
CA GLU A 168 0.53 -3.35 -17.85
C GLU A 168 0.35 -2.63 -16.51
N LEU A 169 1.36 -1.88 -16.05
CA LEU A 169 1.33 -1.23 -14.74
C LEU A 169 0.78 0.20 -14.77
N PHE A 170 1.00 0.93 -15.87
CA PHE A 170 0.70 2.36 -15.96
C PHE A 170 -0.22 2.73 -17.14
N GLY A 171 -0.61 1.76 -17.98
CA GLY A 171 -1.46 1.98 -19.15
C GLY A 171 -0.69 2.53 -20.37
N THR A 172 -1.37 2.62 -21.51
CA THR A 172 -0.74 2.89 -22.82
C THR A 172 -0.59 4.36 -23.20
N SER A 173 -1.10 5.30 -22.39
CA SER A 173 -1.17 6.74 -22.75
C SER A 173 0.17 7.40 -23.01
#